data_AF-A0A0X3TY75-F1
#
_entry.id   AF-A0A0X3TY75-F1
#
_cell.length_a   1.000
_cell.length_b   1.000
_cell.length_c   1.000
_cell.angle_alpha   90.00
_cell.angle_beta   90.00
_cell.angle_gamma   90.00
#
_symmetry.space_group_name_H-M   'P 1'
#
loop_
_entity.id
_entity.type
_entity.pdbx_description
1 polymer ?
#
loop_
_entity_poly.entity_id
_entity_poly.type
_entity_poly.pdbx_seq_one_letter_code
_entity_poly.pdbx_strand_id
1 'polypeptide(L)'
;MTFSDAIRTCFSKFFTFSGRASRPEYWFFFLFIVIWNIIAGIIDWQFFTQVSVSQSDEVKSVTATSSQPVQSIVSLIVFFPHLAVAWRRMHDTGRSGLYALLPILLILGAGAVLIFGIGLASHFQHGGNLDILFTRATLLIVIPTLLILFVSPLLVLWWLTRPSQPGANQYGPNPHEVAP
;
A
#
# COMPACT_ATOMS: atom_id res chain seq x y z
N MET A 1 24.53 -1.42 8.57
CA MET A 1 23.73 -2.38 7.80
C MET A 1 23.89 -2.08 6.32
N THR A 2 24.26 -3.07 5.50
CA THR A 2 24.32 -2.91 4.04
C THR A 2 22.98 -3.22 3.36
N PHE A 3 22.85 -2.89 2.08
CA PHE A 3 21.65 -3.19 1.28
C PHE A 3 21.34 -4.71 1.23
N SER A 4 22.36 -5.54 1.02
CA SER A 4 22.21 -7.01 0.99
C SER A 4 21.79 -7.56 2.35
N ASP A 5 22.37 -7.03 3.44
CA ASP A 5 22.00 -7.45 4.80
C ASP A 5 20.54 -7.14 5.10
N ALA A 6 20.02 -6.00 4.64
CA ALA A 6 18.62 -5.62 4.82
C ALA A 6 17.66 -6.60 4.15
N ILE A 7 17.96 -7.00 2.91
CA ILE A 7 17.16 -7.97 2.16
C ILE A 7 17.17 -9.33 2.88
N ARG A 8 18.35 -9.84 3.24
CA ARG A 8 18.49 -11.12 3.95
C ARG A 8 17.77 -11.10 5.30
N THR A 9 17.86 -9.99 6.02
CA THR A 9 17.18 -9.82 7.31
C THR A 9 15.67 -9.79 7.15
N CYS A 10 15.14 -9.08 6.16
CA CYS A 10 13.68 -9.01 5.95
C CYS A 10 13.09 -10.35 5.51
N PHE A 11 13.77 -11.08 4.62
CA PHE A 11 13.32 -12.41 4.21
C PHE A 11 13.48 -13.48 5.31
N SER A 12 14.51 -13.38 6.16
CA SER A 12 14.63 -14.29 7.33
C SER A 12 13.60 -13.99 8.43
N LYS A 13 13.21 -12.72 8.59
CA LYS A 13 12.23 -12.25 9.59
C LYS A 13 10.86 -11.95 8.98
N PHE A 14 10.46 -12.68 7.94
CA PHE A 14 9.27 -12.38 7.15
C PHE A 14 7.93 -12.54 7.90
N PHE A 15 7.88 -13.36 8.95
CA PHE A 15 6.73 -13.50 9.87
C PHE A 15 7.06 -13.12 11.33
N THR A 16 8.12 -12.34 11.54
CA THR A 16 8.52 -11.91 12.88
C THR A 16 8.05 -10.48 13.14
N PHE A 17 6.98 -10.35 13.92
CA PHE A 17 6.38 -9.06 14.30
C PHE A 17 6.91 -8.50 15.63
N SER A 18 7.83 -9.20 16.29
CA SER A 18 8.47 -8.76 17.52
C SER A 18 9.81 -8.07 17.25
N GLY A 19 10.25 -7.25 18.20
CA GLY A 19 11.51 -6.51 18.09
C GLY A 19 11.38 -5.18 17.35
N ARG A 20 12.54 -4.60 17.05
CA ARG A 20 12.71 -3.29 16.42
C ARG A 20 13.48 -3.44 15.10
N ALA A 21 13.12 -2.64 14.10
CA ALA A 21 13.85 -2.54 12.85
C ALA A 21 14.53 -1.17 12.74
N SER A 22 15.79 -1.16 12.33
CA SER A 22 16.54 0.09 12.12
C SER A 22 16.03 0.85 10.89
N ARG A 23 16.32 2.15 10.78
CA ARG A 23 15.94 2.91 9.58
C ARG A 23 16.51 2.31 8.29
N PRO A 24 17.82 1.97 8.20
CA PRO A 24 18.37 1.40 6.98
C PRO A 24 17.74 0.06 6.61
N GLU A 25 17.36 -0.76 7.59
CA GLU A 25 16.65 -2.04 7.36
C GLU A 25 15.34 -1.82 6.59
N TYR A 26 14.52 -0.87 7.04
CA TYR A 26 13.25 -0.54 6.39
C TYR A 26 13.45 0.09 5.00
N TRP A 27 14.29 1.12 4.89
CA TRP A 27 14.42 1.90 3.66
C TRP A 27 15.15 1.15 2.54
N PHE A 28 16.14 0.32 2.86
CA PHE A 28 16.76 -0.54 1.85
C PHE A 28 15.82 -1.63 1.38
N PHE A 29 14.99 -2.20 2.26
CA PHE A 29 13.98 -3.16 1.83
C PHE A 29 12.89 -2.50 0.97
N PHE A 30 12.46 -1.29 1.34
CA PHE A 30 11.55 -0.50 0.51
C PHE A 30 12.15 -0.21 -0.87
N LEU A 31 13.43 0.18 -0.95
CA LEU A 31 14.13 0.38 -2.21
C LEU A 31 14.20 -0.90 -3.04
N PHE A 32 14.48 -2.04 -2.41
CA PHE A 32 14.44 -3.36 -3.07
C PHE A 32 13.06 -3.64 -3.68
N ILE A 33 11.97 -3.39 -2.94
CA ILE A 33 10.60 -3.56 -3.45
C ILE A 33 10.34 -2.66 -4.65
N VAL A 34 10.76 -1.39 -4.60
CA VAL A 34 10.59 -0.44 -5.71
C VAL A 34 11.30 -0.93 -6.96
N ILE A 35 12.57 -1.33 -6.83
CA ILE A 35 13.37 -1.86 -7.96
C ILE A 35 12.70 -3.11 -8.55
N TRP A 36 12.28 -4.04 -7.69
CA TRP A 36 11.68 -5.30 -8.14
C TRP A 36 10.32 -5.10 -8.82
N ASN A 37 9.52 -4.12 -8.37
CA ASN A 37 8.28 -3.73 -9.04
C ASN A 37 8.53 -3.08 -10.41
N ILE A 38 9.55 -2.25 -10.55
CA ILE A 38 9.92 -1.66 -11.86
C ILE A 38 10.33 -2.78 -12.83
N ILE A 39 11.18 -3.71 -12.39
CA ILE A 39 11.62 -4.84 -13.22
C ILE A 39 10.41 -5.71 -13.63
N ALA A 40 9.55 -6.07 -12.68
CA ALA A 40 8.34 -6.84 -12.95
C ALA A 40 7.40 -6.13 -13.94
N GLY A 41 7.19 -4.82 -13.77
CA GLY A 41 6.37 -4.02 -14.66
C GLY A 41 6.92 -3.94 -16.09
N ILE A 42 8.25 -3.88 -16.24
CA ILE A 42 8.88 -3.95 -17.58
C ILE A 42 8.61 -5.33 -18.21
N ILE A 43 8.78 -6.43 -17.45
CA ILE A 43 8.50 -7.78 -17.96
C ILE A 43 7.03 -7.91 -18.37
N ASP A 44 6.10 -7.45 -17.54
CA ASP A 44 4.67 -7.47 -17.84
C ASP A 44 4.31 -6.64 -19.07
N TRP A 45 4.96 -5.48 -19.24
CA TRP A 45 4.77 -4.65 -20.42
C TRP A 45 5.24 -5.36 -21.70
N GLN A 46 6.39 -6.04 -21.67
CA GLN A 46 6.94 -6.68 -22.86
C GLN A 46 6.26 -7.99 -23.25
N PHE A 47 5.94 -8.82 -22.26
CA PHE A 47 5.52 -10.20 -22.50
C PHE A 47 4.03 -10.44 -22.27
N PHE A 48 3.37 -9.57 -21.50
CA PHE A 48 2.00 -9.79 -21.03
C PHE A 48 1.04 -8.64 -21.42
N THR A 49 1.45 -7.75 -22.33
CA THR A 49 0.57 -6.76 -22.96
C THR A 49 -0.09 -7.36 -24.19
N GLN A 50 -1.42 -7.32 -24.22
CA GLN A 50 -2.22 -7.68 -25.37
C GLN A 50 -2.74 -6.40 -26.04
N VAL A 51 -2.59 -6.32 -27.36
CA VAL A 51 -3.10 -5.22 -28.17
C VAL A 51 -4.33 -5.71 -28.92
N SER A 52 -5.48 -5.13 -28.62
CA SER A 52 -6.73 -5.39 -29.33
C SER A 52 -7.08 -4.18 -30.20
N VAL A 53 -7.40 -4.46 -31.46
CA VAL A 53 -7.88 -3.45 -32.40
C VAL A 53 -9.37 -3.69 -32.59
N SER A 54 -10.18 -2.79 -32.06
CA SER A 54 -11.63 -2.80 -32.27
C SER A 54 -11.95 -1.80 -33.36
N GLN A 55 -12.48 -2.30 -34.47
CA GLN A 55 -12.97 -1.49 -35.59
C GLN A 55 -14.49 -1.47 -35.54
N SER A 56 -15.05 -0.29 -35.28
CA SER A 56 -16.43 0.05 -35.61
C SER A 56 -16.44 0.81 -36.95
N ASP A 57 -17.58 0.88 -37.64
CA ASP A 57 -17.69 1.43 -39.01
C ASP A 57 -17.19 2.88 -39.15
N GLU A 58 -17.07 3.64 -38.06
CA GLU A 58 -16.55 5.03 -38.08
C GLU A 58 -15.29 5.26 -37.22
N VAL A 59 -14.97 4.36 -36.27
CA VAL A 59 -13.84 4.55 -35.34
C VAL A 59 -13.01 3.28 -35.19
N LYS A 60 -11.71 3.38 -35.49
CA LYS A 60 -10.69 2.40 -35.13
C LYS A 60 -10.09 2.77 -33.77
N SER A 61 -10.39 2.00 -32.74
CA SER A 61 -9.76 2.14 -31.42
C SER A 61 -8.72 1.03 -31.22
N VAL A 62 -7.49 1.42 -30.90
CA VAL A 62 -6.44 0.50 -30.48
C VAL A 62 -6.37 0.55 -28.95
N THR A 63 -6.65 -0.58 -28.30
CA THR A 63 -6.57 -0.72 -26.85
C THR A 63 -5.43 -1.66 -26.50
N ALA A 64 -4.56 -1.24 -25.57
CA ALA A 64 -3.53 -2.09 -25.00
C ALA A 64 -3.91 -2.42 -23.56
N THR A 65 -4.04 -3.71 -23.25
CA THR A 65 -4.35 -4.21 -21.91
C THR A 65 -3.24 -5.15 -21.44
N SER A 66 -2.71 -4.94 -20.23
CA SER A 66 -1.72 -5.82 -19.62
C SER A 66 -2.33 -6.56 -18.42
N SER A 67 -2.12 -7.88 -18.36
CA SER A 67 -2.65 -8.74 -17.28
C SER A 67 -1.79 -8.72 -16.00
N GLN A 68 -0.58 -8.17 -16.04
CA GLN A 68 0.33 -7.96 -14.90
C GLN A 68 0.58 -9.19 -13.98
N PRO A 69 0.78 -10.42 -14.52
CA PRO A 69 0.97 -11.60 -13.68
C PRO A 69 2.29 -11.58 -12.89
N VAL A 70 3.38 -11.05 -13.46
CA VAL A 70 4.68 -11.04 -12.78
C VAL A 70 4.67 -10.09 -11.60
N GLN A 71 4.12 -8.89 -11.78
CA GLN A 71 3.95 -7.90 -10.71
C GLN A 71 3.06 -8.45 -9.59
N SER A 72 2.01 -9.20 -9.92
CA SER A 72 1.14 -9.85 -8.93
C SER A 72 1.92 -10.85 -8.06
N ILE A 73 2.75 -11.70 -8.66
CA ILE A 73 3.59 -12.66 -7.92
C ILE A 73 4.61 -11.93 -7.04
N VAL A 74 5.28 -10.92 -7.60
CA VAL A 74 6.21 -10.07 -6.86
C VAL A 74 5.56 -9.46 -5.63
N SER A 75 4.37 -8.87 -5.81
CA SER A 75 3.62 -8.25 -4.71
C SER A 75 3.34 -9.24 -3.58
N LEU A 76 2.97 -10.48 -3.92
CA LEU A 76 2.65 -11.52 -2.93
C LEU A 76 3.87 -11.97 -2.14
N ILE A 77 5.02 -12.16 -2.81
CA ILE A 77 6.28 -12.56 -2.18
C ILE A 77 6.76 -11.50 -1.18
N VAL A 78 6.68 -10.22 -1.56
CA VAL A 78 7.22 -9.13 -0.73
C VAL A 78 6.21 -8.60 0.30
N PHE A 79 4.93 -8.93 0.17
CA PHE A 79 3.86 -8.42 1.03
C PHE A 79 4.12 -8.67 2.52
N PHE A 80 4.34 -9.93 2.91
CA PHE A 80 4.55 -10.29 4.32
C PHE A 80 5.88 -9.74 4.88
N PRO A 81 7.02 -9.88 4.20
CA PRO A 81 8.26 -9.23 4.63
C PRO A 81 8.12 -7.70 4.81
N HIS A 82 7.43 -7.02 3.89
CA HIS A 82 7.22 -5.57 3.95
C HIS A 82 6.37 -5.20 5.17
N LEU A 83 5.30 -5.95 5.40
CA LEU A 83 4.46 -5.75 6.57
C LEU A 83 5.23 -5.99 7.87
N ALA A 84 6.02 -7.07 7.96
CA ALA A 84 6.80 -7.40 9.14
C ALA A 84 7.85 -6.33 9.46
N VAL A 85 8.58 -5.82 8.46
CA VAL A 85 9.56 -4.74 8.69
C VAL A 85 8.89 -3.40 9.02
N ALA A 86 7.76 -3.05 8.38
CA ALA A 86 7.00 -1.85 8.71
C ALA A 86 6.46 -1.90 10.15
N TRP A 87 5.97 -3.06 10.58
CA TRP A 87 5.50 -3.32 11.94
C TRP A 87 6.61 -3.12 12.98
N ARG A 88 7.76 -3.77 12.79
CA ARG A 88 8.94 -3.63 13.66
C ARG A 88 9.53 -2.22 13.62
N ARG A 89 9.40 -1.51 12.51
CA ARG A 89 9.83 -0.11 12.42
C ARG A 89 8.91 0.82 13.20
N MET A 90 7.62 0.49 13.28
CA MET A 90 6.68 1.24 14.11
C MET A 90 7.00 1.08 15.61
N HIS A 91 7.32 -0.15 16.03
CA HIS A 91 7.85 -0.44 17.36
C HIS A 91 9.11 0.37 17.69
N ASP A 92 9.97 0.60 16.71
CA ASP A 92 11.20 1.38 16.88
C ASP A 92 10.93 2.87 17.19
N THR A 93 9.75 3.38 16.82
CA THR A 93 9.29 4.72 17.20
C THR A 93 8.44 4.74 18.48
N GLY A 94 8.37 3.62 19.20
CA GLY A 94 7.58 3.47 20.44
C GLY A 94 6.09 3.30 20.21
N ARG A 95 5.64 3.05 18.97
CA ARG A 95 4.23 2.89 18.60
C ARG A 95 3.87 1.42 18.39
N SER A 96 2.59 1.08 18.52
CA SER A 96 2.06 -0.23 18.14
C SER A 96 2.29 -0.50 16.65
N GLY A 97 2.68 -1.72 16.30
CA GLY A 97 2.82 -2.12 14.89
C GLY A 97 1.52 -2.04 14.08
N LEU A 98 0.35 -2.06 14.74
CA LEU A 98 -0.96 -1.86 14.11
C LEU A 98 -1.08 -0.54 13.35
N TYR A 99 -0.36 0.51 13.76
CA TYR A 99 -0.37 1.79 13.03
C TYR A 99 0.19 1.67 11.61
N ALA A 100 1.03 0.66 11.32
CA ALA A 100 1.47 0.38 9.96
C ALA A 100 0.33 -0.13 9.04
N LEU A 101 -0.73 -0.71 9.62
CA LEU A 101 -1.91 -1.20 8.89
C LEU A 101 -2.97 -0.11 8.67
N LEU A 102 -2.85 1.04 9.31
CA LEU A 102 -3.85 2.12 9.24
C LEU A 102 -4.25 2.49 7.80
N PRO A 103 -3.34 2.62 6.81
CA PRO A 103 -3.72 2.95 5.46
C PRO A 103 -4.53 1.84 4.80
N ILE A 104 -4.14 0.58 5.01
CA ILE A 104 -4.83 -0.58 4.44
C ILE A 104 -6.24 -0.71 5.03
N LEU A 105 -6.38 -0.57 6.35
CA LEU A 105 -7.67 -0.64 7.02
C LEU A 105 -8.62 0.47 6.55
N LEU A 106 -8.12 1.69 6.38
CA LEU A 106 -8.93 2.80 5.88
C LEU A 106 -9.33 2.61 4.42
N ILE A 107 -8.43 2.10 3.57
CA ILE A 107 -8.74 1.79 2.16
C ILE A 107 -9.85 0.73 2.09
N LEU A 108 -9.77 -0.33 2.89
CA LEU A 108 -10.80 -1.38 2.91
C LEU A 108 -12.15 -0.85 3.42
N GLY A 109 -12.14 -0.07 4.51
CA GLY A 109 -13.35 0.53 5.06
C GLY A 109 -14.00 1.52 4.10
N ALA A 110 -13.21 2.41 3.50
CA ALA A 110 -13.68 3.35 2.49
C ALA A 110 -14.21 2.62 1.24
N GLY A 111 -13.50 1.61 0.76
CA GLY A 111 -13.93 0.79 -0.37
C GLY A 111 -15.28 0.12 -0.11
N ALA A 112 -15.48 -0.47 1.07
CA ALA A 112 -16.75 -1.08 1.45
C ALA A 112 -17.91 -0.06 1.47
N VAL A 113 -17.68 1.13 2.05
CA VAL A 113 -18.68 2.21 2.10
C VAL A 113 -19.03 2.70 0.70
N LEU A 114 -18.04 2.88 -0.17
CA LEU A 114 -18.26 3.34 -1.55
C LEU A 114 -19.01 2.30 -2.39
N ILE A 115 -18.62 1.02 -2.30
CA ILE A 115 -19.31 -0.07 -3.00
C ILE A 115 -20.77 -0.17 -2.53
N PHE A 116 -20.99 -0.15 -1.22
CA PHE A 116 -22.34 -0.18 -0.65
C PHE A 116 -23.15 1.05 -1.05
N GLY A 117 -22.59 2.25 -0.95
CA GLY A 117 -23.27 3.50 -1.26
C GLY A 117 -23.66 3.62 -2.73
N ILE A 118 -22.74 3.28 -3.64
CA ILE A 118 -23.00 3.26 -5.09
C ILE A 118 -24.03 2.18 -5.43
N GLY A 119 -23.91 0.98 -4.85
CA GLY A 119 -24.87 -0.11 -5.04
C GLY A 119 -26.27 0.23 -4.54
N LEU A 120 -26.38 0.93 -3.41
CA LEU A 120 -27.67 1.41 -2.89
C LEU A 120 -28.27 2.49 -3.80
N ALA A 121 -27.45 3.45 -4.26
CA ALA A 121 -27.88 4.54 -5.12
C ALA A 121 -28.42 4.06 -6.48
N SER A 122 -27.83 2.99 -7.04
CA SER A 122 -28.25 2.45 -8.34
C SER A 122 -29.62 1.77 -8.34
N HIS A 123 -30.20 1.48 -7.15
CA HIS A 123 -31.56 0.96 -7.02
C HIS A 123 -32.65 2.03 -7.14
N PHE A 124 -32.31 3.32 -7.13
CA PHE A 124 -33.28 4.40 -7.30
C PHE A 124 -33.42 4.79 -8.78
N GLN A 125 -34.65 5.11 -9.21
CA GLN A 125 -34.93 5.53 -10.59
C GLN A 125 -34.28 6.87 -10.88
N HIS A 126 -33.46 6.94 -11.94
CA HIS A 126 -32.71 8.13 -12.30
C HIS A 126 -33.61 9.15 -13.03
N GLY A 127 -33.60 10.42 -12.60
CA GLY A 127 -34.32 11.54 -13.23
C GLY A 127 -35.09 12.46 -12.29
N GLY A 128 -35.07 12.23 -10.97
CA GLY A 128 -35.79 13.03 -9.98
C GLY A 128 -34.92 13.95 -9.11
N ASN A 129 -35.57 14.85 -8.36
CA ASN A 129 -34.89 15.69 -7.34
C ASN A 129 -34.21 14.86 -6.24
N LEU A 130 -34.73 13.65 -5.97
CA LEU A 130 -34.15 12.72 -4.99
C LEU A 130 -32.78 12.19 -5.46
N ASP A 131 -32.58 11.95 -6.75
CA ASP A 131 -31.30 11.44 -7.26
C ASP A 131 -30.20 12.49 -7.17
N ILE A 132 -30.55 13.75 -7.43
CA ILE A 132 -29.64 14.89 -7.26
C ILE A 132 -29.24 15.01 -5.78
N LEU A 133 -30.18 14.79 -4.84
CA LEU A 133 -29.89 14.78 -3.42
C LEU A 133 -28.96 13.63 -3.02
N PHE A 134 -29.22 12.40 -3.46
CA PHE A 134 -28.36 11.23 -3.17
C PHE A 134 -26.96 11.37 -3.79
N THR A 135 -26.88 11.91 -5.01
CA THR A 135 -25.60 12.18 -5.68
C THR A 135 -24.80 13.22 -4.90
N ARG A 136 -25.42 14.33 -4.48
CA ARG A 136 -24.77 15.37 -3.67
C ARG A 136 -24.35 14.86 -2.29
N ALA A 137 -25.20 14.08 -1.63
CA ALA A 137 -24.90 13.46 -0.34
C ALA A 137 -23.70 12.51 -0.44
N THR A 138 -23.63 11.71 -1.51
CA THR A 138 -22.50 10.82 -1.78
C THR A 138 -21.22 11.63 -1.96
N LEU A 139 -21.25 12.71 -2.76
CA LEU A 139 -20.08 13.58 -2.95
C LEU A 139 -19.59 14.22 -1.63
N LEU A 140 -20.50 14.64 -0.76
CA LEU A 140 -20.16 15.19 0.56
C LEU A 140 -19.47 14.17 1.48
N ILE A 141 -19.69 12.87 1.29
CA ILE A 141 -19.03 11.79 2.05
C ILE A 141 -17.72 11.38 1.38
N VAL A 142 -17.71 11.30 0.04
CA VAL A 142 -16.55 10.87 -0.75
C VAL A 142 -15.37 11.81 -0.56
N ILE A 143 -15.59 13.12 -0.63
CA ILE A 143 -14.51 14.12 -0.53
C ILE A 143 -13.70 13.97 0.78
N PRO A 144 -14.31 14.01 1.98
CA PRO A 144 -13.57 13.82 3.23
C PRO A 144 -13.00 12.40 3.35
N THR A 145 -13.67 11.38 2.81
CA THR A 145 -13.12 10.01 2.78
C THR A 145 -11.82 9.96 1.98
N LEU A 146 -11.79 10.53 0.78
CA LEU A 146 -10.59 10.61 -0.05
C LEU A 146 -9.48 11.42 0.63
N LEU A 147 -9.83 12.50 1.34
CA LEU A 147 -8.87 13.29 2.11
C LEU A 147 -8.24 12.46 3.25
N ILE A 148 -9.05 11.69 4.00
CA ILE A 148 -8.56 10.79 5.04
C ILE A 148 -7.64 9.70 4.44
N LEU A 149 -8.04 9.12 3.30
CA LEU A 149 -7.24 8.14 2.57
C LEU A 149 -5.91 8.72 2.06
N PHE A 150 -5.87 10.01 1.73
CA PHE A 150 -4.64 10.68 1.31
C PHE A 150 -3.73 11.02 2.50
N VAL A 151 -4.30 11.51 3.60
CA VAL A 151 -3.53 11.94 4.79
C VAL A 151 -2.95 10.73 5.55
N SER A 152 -3.66 9.61 5.61
CA SER A 152 -3.24 8.43 6.39
C SER A 152 -1.88 7.83 5.94
N PRO A 153 -1.63 7.53 4.65
CA PRO A 153 -0.32 7.09 4.18
C PRO A 153 0.79 8.09 4.48
N LEU A 154 0.52 9.40 4.36
CA LEU A 154 1.50 10.45 4.66
C LEU A 154 1.86 10.48 6.14
N LEU A 155 0.88 10.29 7.03
CA LEU A 155 1.08 10.18 8.47
C LEU A 155 1.98 8.97 8.81
N VAL A 156 1.69 7.81 8.22
CA VAL A 156 2.49 6.59 8.44
C VAL A 156 3.89 6.73 7.86
N LEU A 157 4.02 7.31 6.67
CA LEU A 157 5.31 7.61 6.06
C LEU A 157 6.13 8.56 6.95
N TRP A 158 5.48 9.60 7.47
CA TRP A 158 6.10 10.51 8.43
C TRP A 158 6.62 9.75 9.65
N TRP A 159 5.83 8.83 10.22
CA TRP A 159 6.29 7.98 11.32
C TRP A 159 7.47 7.09 10.95
N LEU A 160 7.46 6.47 9.77
CA LEU A 160 8.53 5.58 9.30
C LEU A 160 9.87 6.29 9.07
N THR A 161 9.87 7.61 8.86
CA THR A 161 11.10 8.42 8.72
C THR A 161 11.72 8.87 10.05
N ARG A 162 10.99 8.84 11.17
CA ARG A 162 11.43 9.40 12.47
C ARG A 162 12.69 8.73 13.06
N PRO A 163 13.47 9.37 13.93
CA PRO A 163 14.51 8.68 14.70
C PRO A 163 13.98 7.50 15.50
N SER A 164 14.83 6.47 15.61
CA SER A 164 14.69 5.40 16.58
C SER A 164 14.65 6.01 17.99
N GLN A 165 13.79 5.50 18.85
CA GLN A 165 13.73 5.92 20.23
C GLN A 165 15.06 5.60 20.94
N PRO A 166 15.68 6.56 21.66
CA PRO A 166 16.93 6.30 22.37
C PRO A 166 16.72 5.29 23.50
N GLY A 167 17.70 4.41 23.73
CA GLY A 167 17.63 3.37 24.75
C GLY A 167 16.64 2.24 24.43
N ALA A 168 16.40 1.40 25.43
CA ALA A 168 15.43 0.32 25.36
C ALA A 168 13.99 0.84 25.44
N ASN A 169 13.10 0.25 24.66
CA ASN A 169 11.67 0.43 24.81
C ASN A 169 10.98 -0.92 25.08
N GLN A 170 9.66 -0.93 25.23
CA GLN A 170 8.88 -2.16 25.50
C GLN A 170 9.05 -3.26 24.44
N TYR A 171 9.58 -2.93 23.27
CA TYR A 171 9.78 -3.86 22.15
C TYR A 171 11.24 -4.31 22.01
N GLY A 172 12.15 -3.84 22.88
CA GLY A 172 13.54 -4.27 22.93
C GLY A 172 14.58 -3.14 22.89
N PRO A 173 15.88 -3.49 22.92
CA PRO A 173 16.99 -2.55 22.89
C PRO A 173 17.06 -1.80 21.55
N ASN A 174 17.64 -0.60 21.56
CA ASN A 174 17.81 0.21 20.37
C ASN A 174 18.70 -0.51 19.33
N PRO A 175 18.23 -0.75 18.09
CA PRO A 175 19.04 -1.39 17.05
C PRO A 175 20.40 -0.75 16.81
N HIS A 176 20.56 0.54 17.10
CA HIS A 176 21.83 1.26 16.97
C HIS A 176 22.82 1.04 18.13
N GLU A 177 22.34 0.58 19.28
CA GLU A 177 23.15 0.39 20.51
C GLU A 177 23.59 -1.07 20.71
N VAL A 178 22.90 -2.02 20.06
CA VAL A 178 23.21 -3.47 20.11
C VAL A 178 23.72 -4.04 18.79
N ALA A 179 23.70 -3.28 17.70
CA ALA A 179 24.40 -3.69 16.48
C ALA A 179 25.92 -3.51 16.68
N PRO A 180 26.74 -4.53 16.39
CA PRO A 180 28.20 -4.43 16.44
C PRO A 180 28.75 -3.45 15.39
#